data_AF-A0A2I1BZE4-F1
#
_entry.id   AF-A0A2I1BZE4-F1
#
_cell.length_a   1.000
_cell.length_b   1.000
_cell.length_c   1.000
_cell.angle_alpha   90.00
_cell.angle_beta   90.00
_cell.angle_gamma   90.00
#
_symmetry.space_group_name_H-M   'P 1'
#
loop_
_entity.id
_entity.type
_entity.pdbx_description
1 polymer ?
#
loop_
_entity_poly.entity_id
_entity_poly.type
_entity_poly.pdbx_seq_one_letter_code
_entity_poly.pdbx_strand_id
1 'polypeptide(L)'
;LVSATNVPMVLDKPDDWLAWSAYIKGLAGRKGVWNYIDPDDETITIEELVEPTIPIPAKAFNEKDANDRWAWQQESKLYDWSYRIYERDPNAMMATWTAIQTSVSRNQRYILNLDISERQRMIKLRDKLKPDDL
;
A
#
# COMPACT_ATOMS: atom_id res chain seq x y z
N LEU A 1 29.21 -19.08 -16.54
CA LEU A 1 28.46 -18.05 -15.80
C LEU A 1 27.44 -18.77 -14.94
N VAL A 2 27.71 -18.88 -13.64
CA VAL A 2 26.72 -19.43 -12.70
C VAL A 2 25.65 -18.35 -12.56
N SER A 3 24.43 -18.63 -13.05
CA SER A 3 23.28 -17.76 -12.77
C SER A 3 23.12 -17.72 -11.26
N ALA A 4 23.22 -16.54 -10.66
CA ALA A 4 22.77 -16.33 -9.30
C ALA A 4 21.28 -16.66 -9.27
N THR A 5 20.93 -17.83 -8.74
CA THR A 5 19.56 -18.15 -8.35
C THR A 5 19.15 -17.06 -7.38
N ASN A 6 18.30 -16.13 -7.83
CA ASN A 6 17.55 -15.23 -6.96
C ASN A 6 16.79 -16.13 -6.00
N VAL A 7 17.34 -16.33 -4.80
CA VAL A 7 16.59 -16.96 -3.72
C VAL A 7 15.40 -16.03 -3.49
N PRO A 8 14.16 -16.49 -3.71
CA PRO A 8 13.01 -15.65 -3.40
C PRO A 8 13.12 -15.28 -1.94
N MET A 9 13.06 -13.99 -1.63
CA MET A 9 13.09 -13.54 -0.24
C MET A 9 11.86 -14.11 0.45
N VAL A 10 12.05 -14.94 1.47
CA VAL A 10 10.97 -15.60 2.22
C VAL A 10 10.94 -15.05 3.63
N LEU A 11 9.77 -14.58 4.07
CA LEU A 11 9.49 -14.23 5.46
C LEU A 11 9.13 -15.50 6.24
N ASP A 12 10.07 -16.03 7.02
CA ASP A 12 9.86 -17.20 7.89
C ASP A 12 10.05 -16.87 9.37
N LYS A 13 11.10 -16.10 9.68
CA LYS A 13 11.54 -15.78 11.04
C LYS A 13 11.74 -14.26 11.23
N PRO A 14 11.92 -13.78 12.47
CA PRO A 14 12.00 -12.34 12.71
C PRO A 14 13.13 -11.61 11.97
N ASP A 15 14.30 -12.22 11.83
CA ASP A 15 15.43 -11.63 11.10
C ASP A 15 15.10 -11.28 9.63
N ASP A 16 14.11 -11.96 9.03
CA ASP A 16 13.72 -11.75 7.64
C ASP A 16 12.87 -10.48 7.47
N TRP A 17 12.26 -9.98 8.56
CA TRP A 17 11.27 -8.92 8.52
C TRP A 17 11.76 -7.64 7.87
N LEU A 18 12.95 -7.16 8.25
CA LEU A 18 13.47 -5.88 7.73
C LEU A 18 13.69 -5.93 6.22
N ALA A 19 14.31 -6.99 5.72
CA ALA A 19 14.56 -7.15 4.29
C ALA A 19 13.25 -7.37 3.52
N TRP A 20 12.38 -8.22 4.05
CA TRP A 20 11.11 -8.56 3.42
C TRP A 20 10.15 -7.37 3.35
N SER A 21 9.96 -6.66 4.45
CA SER A 21 9.08 -5.49 4.52
C SER A 21 9.57 -4.36 3.62
N ALA A 22 10.89 -4.13 3.54
CA ALA A 22 11.48 -3.16 2.61
C ALA A 22 11.20 -3.49 1.14
N TYR A 23 11.23 -4.77 0.76
CA TYR A 23 10.87 -5.21 -0.59
C TYR A 23 9.39 -5.02 -0.91
N ILE A 24 8.50 -5.41 0.00
CA ILE A 24 7.06 -5.21 -0.18
C ILE A 24 6.75 -3.71 -0.27
N LYS A 25 7.34 -2.89 0.61
CA LYS A 25 7.24 -1.43 0.56
C LYS A 25 7.73 -0.85 -0.76
N GLY A 26 8.87 -1.32 -1.26
CA GLY A 26 9.39 -0.89 -2.55
C GLY A 26 8.48 -1.28 -3.73
N LEU A 27 7.91 -2.49 -3.71
CA LEU A 27 6.98 -2.97 -4.73
C LEU A 27 5.67 -2.17 -4.73
N ALA A 28 5.04 -2.05 -3.55
CA ALA A 28 3.79 -1.34 -3.34
C ALA A 28 3.95 0.17 -3.59
N GLY A 29 5.06 0.77 -3.16
CA GLY A 29 5.36 2.18 -3.36
C GLY A 29 5.49 2.55 -4.84
N ARG A 30 6.18 1.73 -5.65
CA ARG A 30 6.24 1.93 -7.11
C ARG A 30 4.88 1.81 -7.80
N LYS A 31 3.94 1.12 -7.15
CA LYS A 31 2.59 0.89 -7.64
C LYS A 31 1.56 1.88 -7.07
N GLY A 32 1.95 2.71 -6.10
CA GLY A 32 1.07 3.69 -5.47
C GLY A 32 0.13 3.13 -4.40
N VAL A 33 0.31 1.87 -3.98
CA VAL A 33 -0.65 1.16 -3.10
C VAL A 33 -0.18 0.99 -1.67
N TRP A 34 1.04 1.45 -1.34
CA TRP A 34 1.62 1.28 0.00
C TRP A 34 0.75 1.91 1.10
N ASN A 35 0.16 3.07 0.84
CA ASN A 35 -0.65 3.82 1.80
C ASN A 35 -1.97 3.12 2.19
N TYR A 36 -2.29 1.98 1.59
CA TYR A 36 -3.47 1.17 1.96
C TYR A 36 -3.09 -0.05 2.79
N ILE A 37 -1.82 -0.48 2.75
CA ILE A 37 -1.36 -1.73 3.36
C ILE A 37 -0.22 -1.54 4.36
N ASP A 38 0.26 -0.31 4.56
CA ASP A 38 1.32 0.00 5.53
C ASP A 38 0.86 -0.45 6.93
N PRO A 39 1.52 -1.45 7.55
CA PRO A 39 1.13 -1.90 8.87
C PRO A 39 1.46 -0.88 9.96
N ASP A 40 2.44 0.00 9.74
CA ASP A 40 2.96 0.94 10.74
C ASP A 40 2.25 2.31 10.71
N ASP A 41 1.42 2.58 9.70
CA ASP A 41 0.63 3.82 9.63
C ASP A 41 -0.75 3.62 10.28
N GLU A 42 -0.89 4.11 11.52
CA GLU A 42 -2.14 4.08 12.28
C GLU A 42 -3.22 5.04 11.75
N THR A 43 -2.87 5.97 10.85
CA THR A 43 -3.81 6.95 10.28
C THR A 43 -4.63 6.40 9.13
N ILE A 44 -4.27 5.21 8.62
CA ILE A 44 -5.03 4.51 7.58
C ILE A 44 -6.37 4.05 8.17
N THR A 45 -7.45 4.72 7.75
CA THR A 45 -8.83 4.43 8.15
C THR A 45 -9.64 3.76 7.03
N ILE A 46 -9.10 3.75 5.81
CA ILE A 46 -9.72 3.19 4.62
C ILE A 46 -8.78 2.11 4.08
N GLU A 47 -9.14 0.85 4.35
CA GLU A 47 -8.37 -0.34 3.95
C GLU A 47 -8.82 -0.89 2.58
N GLU A 48 -9.85 -0.29 1.99
CA GLU A 48 -10.39 -0.62 0.67
C GLU A 48 -10.27 0.56 -0.28
N LEU A 49 -10.18 0.26 -1.57
CA LEU A 49 -10.09 1.29 -2.59
C LEU A 49 -11.45 1.91 -2.84
N VAL A 50 -11.66 3.10 -2.27
CA VAL A 50 -12.85 3.91 -2.51
C VAL A 50 -12.59 4.79 -3.72
N GLU A 51 -13.53 4.79 -4.67
CA GLU A 51 -13.50 5.74 -5.78
C GLU A 51 -13.43 7.17 -5.20
N PRO A 52 -12.43 7.98 -5.58
CA PRO A 52 -12.31 9.31 -5.02
C PRO A 52 -13.49 10.17 -5.45
N THR A 53 -14.04 10.95 -4.53
CA THR A 53 -15.11 11.88 -4.84
C THR A 53 -14.57 13.05 -5.66
N ILE A 54 -15.24 13.35 -6.77
CA ILE A 54 -14.93 14.54 -7.58
C ILE A 54 -15.06 15.79 -6.70
N PRO A 55 -14.02 16.63 -6.58
CA PRO A 55 -14.10 17.83 -5.76
C PRO A 55 -15.14 18.79 -6.35
N ILE A 56 -15.95 19.40 -5.48
CA ILE A 56 -16.95 20.39 -5.87
C ILE A 56 -16.38 21.79 -5.60
N PRO A 57 -16.31 22.69 -6.60
CA PRO A 57 -15.77 24.02 -6.38
C PRO A 57 -16.58 24.80 -5.34
N ALA A 58 -15.93 25.33 -4.30
CA ALA A 58 -16.58 26.14 -3.26
C ALA A 58 -17.18 27.48 -3.77
N LYS A 59 -16.73 27.95 -4.95
CA LYS A 59 -17.18 29.19 -5.61
C LYS A 59 -17.24 28.96 -7.11
N ALA A 60 -18.15 29.68 -7.79
CA ALA A 60 -18.19 29.69 -9.24
C ALA A 60 -16.88 30.27 -9.83
N PHE A 61 -16.48 29.84 -11.02
CA PHE A 61 -15.16 30.17 -11.57
C PHE A 61 -14.91 31.68 -11.75
N ASN A 62 -15.96 32.44 -12.05
CA ASN A 62 -15.96 33.89 -12.17
C ASN A 62 -15.79 34.63 -10.82
N GLU A 63 -16.06 33.95 -9.70
CA GLU A 63 -15.98 34.49 -8.34
C GLU A 63 -14.68 34.11 -7.62
N LYS A 64 -13.86 33.24 -8.24
CA LYS A 64 -12.60 32.77 -7.65
C LYS A 64 -11.53 33.86 -7.75
N ASP A 65 -10.91 34.17 -6.62
CA ASP A 65 -9.67 34.95 -6.62
C ASP A 65 -8.45 34.09 -7.01
N ALA A 66 -7.24 34.63 -6.88
CA ALA A 66 -6.01 33.89 -7.21
C ALA A 66 -5.77 32.70 -6.25
N ASN A 67 -6.12 32.86 -4.98
CA ASN A 67 -5.94 31.84 -3.95
C ASN A 67 -6.94 30.71 -4.12
N ASP A 68 -8.21 31.04 -4.39
CA ASP A 68 -9.27 30.06 -4.70
C ASP A 68 -8.90 29.22 -5.93
N ARG A 69 -8.29 29.83 -6.95
CA ARG A 69 -7.83 29.13 -8.16
C ARG A 69 -6.65 28.21 -7.86
N TRP A 70 -5.71 28.66 -7.02
CA TRP A 70 -4.57 27.84 -6.61
C TRP A 70 -5.01 26.63 -5.78
N ALA A 71 -5.88 26.83 -4.79
CA ALA A 71 -6.43 25.76 -3.97
C ALA A 71 -7.17 24.72 -4.83
N TRP A 72 -8.04 25.18 -5.73
CA TRP A 72 -8.74 24.31 -6.68
C TRP A 72 -7.79 23.49 -7.57
N GLN A 73 -6.69 24.09 -8.04
CA GLN A 73 -5.67 23.35 -8.80
C GLN A 73 -4.98 22.28 -7.96
N GLN A 74 -4.71 22.51 -6.68
CA GLN A 74 -4.12 21.49 -5.81
C GLN A 74 -5.10 20.35 -5.55
N GLU A 75 -6.36 20.66 -5.22
CA GLU A 75 -7.41 19.66 -5.02
C GLU A 75 -7.65 18.82 -6.28
N SER A 76 -7.71 19.44 -7.45
CA SER A 76 -7.87 18.72 -8.73
C SER A 76 -6.70 17.78 -8.99
N LYS A 77 -5.46 18.20 -8.70
CA LYS A 77 -4.27 17.34 -8.85
C LYS A 77 -4.29 16.15 -7.89
N LEU A 78 -4.72 16.37 -6.65
CA LEU A 78 -4.88 15.30 -5.66
C LEU A 78 -5.95 14.30 -6.12
N TYR A 79 -7.10 14.79 -6.58
CA TYR A 79 -8.15 13.97 -7.18
C TYR A 79 -7.62 13.15 -8.36
N ASP A 80 -6.97 13.79 -9.35
CA ASP A 80 -6.43 13.11 -10.53
C ASP A 80 -5.42 12.01 -10.14
N TRP A 81 -4.60 12.27 -9.13
CA TRP A 81 -3.64 11.29 -8.62
C TRP A 81 -4.34 10.11 -7.94
N SER A 82 -5.31 10.38 -7.06
CA SER A 82 -6.12 9.35 -6.39
C SER A 82 -6.96 8.55 -7.38
N TYR A 83 -7.52 9.18 -8.42
CA TYR A 83 -8.33 8.52 -9.44
C TYR A 83 -7.48 7.60 -10.32
N ARG A 84 -6.26 8.04 -10.69
CA ARG A 84 -5.30 7.19 -11.41
C ARG A 84 -4.84 5.99 -10.59
N ILE A 85 -4.76 6.14 -9.27
CA ILE A 85 -4.48 5.03 -8.36
C ILE A 85 -5.65 4.06 -8.43
N TYR A 86 -6.88 4.52 -8.14
CA TYR A 86 -8.12 3.74 -8.22
C TYR A 86 -8.28 2.96 -9.53
N GLU A 87 -8.07 3.59 -10.70
CA GLU A 87 -8.20 2.92 -12.00
C GLU A 87 -7.10 1.87 -12.29
N ARG A 88 -5.88 2.10 -11.80
CA ARG A 88 -4.75 1.18 -12.02
C ARG A 88 -4.72 0.04 -11.00
N ASP A 89 -5.56 0.12 -10.00
CA ASP A 89 -5.34 -0.52 -8.71
C ASP A 89 -5.63 -2.02 -8.61
N PRO A 90 -6.68 -2.58 -9.26
CA PRO A 90 -6.98 -4.01 -9.09
C PRO A 90 -5.77 -4.88 -9.44
N ASN A 91 -5.01 -4.49 -10.46
CA ASN A 91 -3.78 -5.17 -10.86
C ASN A 91 -2.58 -4.83 -9.97
N ALA A 92 -2.54 -3.63 -9.40
CA ALA A 92 -1.47 -3.17 -8.53
C ALA A 92 -1.54 -3.82 -7.15
N MET A 93 -2.72 -3.82 -6.53
CA MET A 93 -3.01 -4.50 -5.29
C MET A 93 -2.84 -6.01 -5.44
N MET A 94 -3.43 -6.62 -6.48
CA MET A 94 -3.29 -8.06 -6.73
C MET A 94 -1.83 -8.49 -6.93
N ALA A 95 -1.02 -7.69 -7.63
CA ALA A 95 0.41 -7.98 -7.79
C ALA A 95 1.19 -7.89 -6.47
N THR A 96 0.87 -6.89 -5.64
CA THR A 96 1.47 -6.72 -4.32
C THR A 96 1.08 -7.88 -3.41
N TRP A 97 -0.19 -8.27 -3.44
CA TRP A 97 -0.71 -9.40 -2.69
C TRP A 97 -0.10 -10.74 -3.14
N THR A 98 0.03 -10.95 -4.45
CA THR A 98 0.72 -12.13 -5.01
C THR A 98 2.17 -12.20 -4.53
N ALA A 99 2.87 -11.07 -4.48
CA ALA A 99 4.22 -11.01 -3.94
C ALA A 99 4.25 -11.40 -2.45
N ILE A 100 3.34 -10.87 -1.63
CA ILE A 100 3.22 -11.25 -0.21
C ILE A 100 2.96 -12.75 -0.08
N GLN A 101 1.97 -13.30 -0.78
CA GLN A 101 1.60 -14.71 -0.69
C GLN A 101 2.73 -15.67 -1.11
N THR A 102 3.51 -15.29 -2.12
CA THR A 102 4.61 -16.11 -2.66
C THR A 102 5.92 -15.96 -1.88
N SER A 103 6.03 -14.90 -1.07
CA SER A 103 7.23 -14.58 -0.27
C SER A 103 7.04 -14.79 1.23
N VAL A 104 5.93 -15.37 1.67
CA VAL A 104 5.70 -15.74 3.07
C VAL A 104 5.85 -17.26 3.21
N SER A 105 6.57 -17.69 4.26
CA SER A 105 6.86 -19.10 4.47
C SER A 105 5.59 -19.92 4.74
N ARG A 106 5.67 -21.23 4.53
CA ARG A 106 4.55 -22.13 4.84
C ARG A 106 4.14 -22.08 6.32
N ASN A 107 5.08 -21.80 7.22
CA ASN A 107 4.82 -21.72 8.67
C ASN A 107 3.90 -20.53 9.03
N GLN A 108 3.91 -19.49 8.20
CA GLN A 108 3.13 -18.27 8.43
C GLN A 108 1.86 -18.19 7.55
N ARG A 109 1.63 -19.17 6.66
CA ARG A 109 0.48 -19.20 5.73
C ARG A 109 -0.88 -19.10 6.41
N TYR A 110 -1.00 -19.55 7.66
CA TYR A 110 -2.27 -19.43 8.38
C TYR A 110 -2.71 -17.96 8.53
N ILE A 111 -1.76 -17.00 8.60
CA ILE A 111 -2.07 -15.55 8.63
C ILE A 111 -2.64 -15.10 7.28
N LEU A 112 -2.14 -15.67 6.17
CA LEU A 112 -2.61 -15.34 4.83
C LEU A 112 -4.03 -15.84 4.54
N ASN A 113 -4.43 -16.94 5.20
CA ASN A 113 -5.72 -17.58 5.00
C ASN A 113 -6.85 -17.01 5.88
N LEU A 114 -6.55 -16.03 6.73
CA LEU A 114 -7.57 -15.36 7.54
C LEU A 114 -8.50 -14.53 6.65
N ASP A 115 -9.79 -14.48 7.01
CA ASP A 115 -10.79 -13.63 6.39
C ASP A 115 -10.72 -12.22 6.99
N ILE A 116 -9.69 -11.48 6.58
CA ILE A 116 -9.34 -10.13 7.04
C ILE A 116 -8.79 -9.30 5.86
N SER A 117 -8.68 -7.99 6.01
CA SER A 117 -8.12 -7.11 4.95
C SER A 117 -6.62 -7.38 4.71
N GLU A 118 -6.08 -6.97 3.55
CA GLU A 118 -4.64 -7.08 3.30
C GLU A 118 -3.81 -6.33 4.35
N ARG A 119 -4.27 -5.15 4.79
CA ARG A 119 -3.61 -4.37 5.84
C ARG A 119 -3.59 -5.12 7.18
N GLN A 120 -4.71 -5.70 7.58
CA GLN A 120 -4.78 -6.50 8.81
C GLN A 120 -3.85 -7.73 8.74
N ARG A 121 -3.66 -8.34 7.56
CA ARG A 121 -2.64 -9.38 7.38
C ARG A 121 -1.23 -8.84 7.56
N MET A 122 -0.92 -7.68 6.97
CA MET A 122 0.39 -7.02 7.13
C MET A 122 0.66 -6.70 8.61
N ILE A 123 -0.34 -6.21 9.34
CA ILE A 123 -0.25 -5.97 10.80
C ILE A 123 0.04 -7.27 11.54
N LYS A 124 -0.69 -8.36 11.27
CA LYS A 124 -0.44 -9.65 11.93
C LYS A 124 0.93 -10.25 11.61
N LEU A 125 1.41 -10.08 10.38
CA LEU A 125 2.77 -10.48 10.01
C LEU A 125 3.80 -9.65 10.77
N ARG A 126 3.60 -8.34 10.87
CA ARG A 126 4.44 -7.44 11.67
C ARG A 126 4.47 -7.85 13.13
N ASP A 127 3.31 -7.93 13.77
CA ASP A 127 3.21 -8.17 15.21
C ASP A 127 3.84 -9.51 15.61
N LYS A 128 3.92 -10.46 14.66
CA LYS A 128 4.54 -11.77 14.90
C LYS A 128 6.02 -11.83 14.56
N LEU A 129 6.47 -11.10 13.55
CA LEU A 129 7.78 -11.31 12.92
C LEU A 129 8.66 -10.07 12.91
N LYS A 130 8.15 -8.87 13.22
CA LYS A 130 9.02 -7.73 13.49
C LYS A 130 9.74 -8.02 14.82
N PRO A 131 11.09 -8.03 14.85
CA PRO A 131 11.81 -8.13 16.12
C PRO A 131 11.39 -6.98 17.04
N ASP A 132 11.25 -7.26 18.33
CA ASP A 132 11.17 -6.20 19.32
C ASP A 132 12.48 -5.40 19.28
N ASP A 133 12.39 -4.08 19.36
CA ASP A 133 13.57 -3.24 19.51
C ASP A 133 14.28 -3.66 20.82
N LEU A 134 15.44 -4.34 20.68
CA LEU A 134 16.31 -4.72 21.81
C LEU A 134 16.92 -3.50 22.50
#